data_AF-A0A523YUQ9-F1
#
_entry.id   AF-A0A523YUQ9-F1
#
_cell.length_a   1.000
_cell.length_b   1.000
_cell.length_c   1.000
_cell.angle_alpha   90.00
_cell.angle_beta   90.00
_cell.angle_gamma   90.00
#
_symmetry.space_group_name_H-M   'P 1'
#
loop_
_entity.id
_entity.type
_entity.pdbx_description
1 polymer ?
#
loop_
_entity_poly.entity_id
_entity_poly.type
_entity_poly.pdbx_seq_one_letter_code
_entity_poly.pdbx_strand_id
1 'polypeptide(L)'
;MEEYPGNLNEYYDHLERIAKTSSEGPDKKQSQVLSSRDKKSRRAQKRQEAERRHLIRATLKPIQEKLVVLEERISDLEKRQKELETILSDPGIFSDKNKSPLFLNEYKEVREKLIELIARWEFAQDQLESTKRGLGI
;
A
#
# COMPACT_ATOMS: atom_id res chain seq x y z
N MET A 1 27.03 -10.23 15.45
CA MET A 1 26.57 -9.20 14.50
C MET A 1 25.55 -8.38 15.25
N GLU A 2 25.94 -7.22 15.77
CA GLU A 2 25.02 -6.33 16.49
C GLU A 2 24.11 -5.65 15.46
N GLU A 3 22.90 -6.17 15.33
CA GLU A 3 21.87 -5.63 14.48
C GLU A 3 21.31 -4.37 15.15
N TYR A 4 21.73 -3.20 14.66
CA TYR A 4 21.34 -1.91 15.21
C TYR A 4 19.84 -1.68 14.88
N PRO A 5 18.94 -1.58 15.88
CA PRO A 5 17.51 -1.46 15.65
C PRO A 5 17.13 0.01 15.37
N GLY A 6 17.76 0.59 14.35
CA GLY A 6 17.60 1.99 13.97
C GLY A 6 17.62 2.15 12.46
N ASN A 7 16.79 3.05 11.94
CA ASN A 7 16.81 3.46 10.53
C ASN A 7 18.24 3.86 10.11
N LEU A 8 18.60 3.64 8.84
CA LEU A 8 19.93 3.93 8.27
C LEU A 8 20.46 5.34 8.64
N ASN A 9 19.56 6.30 8.83
CA ASN A 9 19.86 7.65 9.28
C ASN A 9 20.42 7.72 10.73
N GLU A 10 19.93 6.89 11.65
CA GLU A 10 20.45 6.85 13.03
C GLU A 10 21.86 6.26 13.08
N TYR A 11 22.18 5.35 12.16
CA TYR A 11 23.52 4.79 12.04
C TYR A 11 24.54 5.85 11.58
N TYR A 12 24.21 6.67 10.56
CA TYR A 12 25.08 7.78 10.14
C TYR A 12 25.24 8.85 11.23
N ASP A 13 24.16 9.20 11.94
CA ASP A 13 24.21 10.14 13.07
C ASP A 13 25.09 9.62 14.22
N HIS A 14 25.07 8.30 14.47
CA HIS A 14 25.91 7.66 15.48
C HIS A 14 27.38 7.71 15.10
N LEU A 15 27.72 7.46 13.82
CA LEU A 15 29.08 7.59 13.29
C LEU A 15 29.60 9.03 13.38
N GLU A 16 28.78 10.02 13.02
CA GLU A 16 29.14 11.44 13.13
C GLU A 16 29.37 11.86 14.58
N ARG A 17 28.57 11.36 15.53
CA ARG A 17 28.76 11.63 16.96
C ARG A 17 30.09 11.09 17.48
N ILE A 18 30.44 9.85 17.14
CA ILE A 18 31.70 9.23 17.56
C ILE A 18 32.90 9.99 16.97
N ALA A 19 32.79 10.43 15.72
CA ALA A 19 33.81 11.24 15.07
C ALA A 19 33.99 12.60 15.76
N LYS A 20 32.91 13.26 16.18
CA LYS A 20 32.92 14.59 16.79
C LYS A 20 33.33 14.60 18.27
N THR A 21 33.07 13.52 19.01
CA THR A 21 33.50 13.37 20.41
C THR A 21 35.01 13.12 20.55
N SER A 22 35.67 12.69 19.47
CA SER A 22 37.10 12.37 19.49
C SER A 22 38.00 13.61 19.32
N SER A 23 37.45 14.81 19.09
CA SER A 23 38.25 15.97 18.64
C SER A 23 38.27 17.24 19.51
N GLU A 24 37.53 17.44 20.62
CA GLU A 24 37.57 18.76 21.32
C GLU A 24 37.46 18.73 22.86
N GLY A 25 38.36 19.50 23.51
CA GLY A 25 38.41 19.85 24.95
C GLY A 25 37.39 20.93 25.39
N PRO A 26 37.46 21.43 26.65
CA PRO A 26 36.28 21.96 27.33
C PRO A 26 36.02 23.45 27.06
N ASP A 27 35.07 23.76 26.17
CA ASP A 27 34.38 25.07 26.15
C ASP A 27 32.84 24.90 26.24
N LYS A 28 32.30 25.16 27.44
CA LYS A 28 30.92 24.82 27.83
C LYS A 28 29.87 25.85 27.36
N LYS A 29 30.26 27.05 26.90
CA LYS A 29 29.31 28.09 26.48
C LYS A 29 28.96 28.03 24.99
N GLN A 30 29.92 27.70 24.12
CA GLN A 30 29.65 27.51 22.68
C GLN A 30 28.85 26.22 22.41
N SER A 31 29.11 25.16 23.19
CA SER A 31 28.42 23.87 23.09
C SER A 31 26.92 23.92 23.41
N GLN A 32 26.46 24.78 24.34
CA GLN A 32 25.02 24.95 24.62
C GLN A 32 24.25 25.60 23.47
N VAL A 33 24.80 26.64 22.83
CA VAL A 33 24.16 27.35 21.72
C VAL A 33 24.09 26.44 20.49
N LEU A 34 25.17 25.71 20.17
CA LEU A 34 25.21 24.71 19.10
C LEU A 34 24.18 23.59 19.34
N SER A 35 24.10 23.06 20.57
CA SER A 35 23.12 22.01 20.90
C SER A 35 21.66 22.46 20.73
N SER A 36 21.36 23.75 20.97
CA SER A 36 20.01 24.29 20.81
C SER A 36 19.62 24.47 19.34
N ARG A 37 20.59 24.83 18.50
CA ARG A 37 20.44 25.00 17.04
C ARG A 37 20.30 23.63 16.37
N ASP A 38 21.07 22.64 16.81
CA ASP A 38 20.97 21.24 16.39
C ASP A 38 19.62 20.62 16.77
N LYS A 39 19.12 20.89 17.98
CA LYS A 39 17.78 20.45 18.40
C LYS A 39 16.67 21.06 17.54
N LYS A 40 16.77 22.35 17.17
CA LYS A 40 15.81 23.00 16.25
C LYS A 40 15.90 22.43 14.83
N SER A 41 17.11 22.20 14.32
CA SER A 41 17.35 21.58 13.02
C SER A 41 16.77 20.16 12.96
N ARG A 42 17.03 19.34 13.99
CA ARG A 42 16.48 17.98 14.12
C ARG A 42 14.95 17.98 14.20
N ARG A 43 14.35 18.93 14.91
CA ARG A 43 12.89 19.08 14.97
C ARG A 43 12.30 19.45 13.61
N ALA A 44 12.99 20.31 12.84
CA ALA A 44 12.58 20.68 11.49
C ALA A 44 12.69 19.49 10.51
N GLN A 45 13.78 18.73 10.56
CA GLN A 45 13.96 17.52 9.76
C GLN A 45 12.89 16.46 10.07
N LYS A 46 12.63 16.18 11.36
CA LYS A 46 11.55 15.25 11.77
C LYS A 46 10.19 15.70 11.25
N ARG A 47 9.93 17.00 11.22
CA ARG A 47 8.68 17.56 10.69
C ARG A 47 8.56 17.34 9.18
N GLN A 48 9.62 17.65 8.41
CA GLN A 48 9.64 17.43 6.96
C GLN A 48 9.47 15.95 6.60
N GLU A 49 10.09 15.05 7.36
CA GLU A 49 9.93 13.61 7.16
C GLU A 49 8.50 13.14 7.44
N ALA A 50 7.89 13.62 8.54
CA ALA A 50 6.50 13.32 8.85
C ALA A 50 5.54 13.85 7.76
N GLU A 51 5.79 15.06 7.25
CA GLU A 51 5.03 15.65 6.14
C GLU A 51 5.19 14.83 4.85
N ARG A 52 6.41 14.38 4.52
CA ARG A 52 6.65 13.49 3.37
C ARG A 52 5.91 12.16 3.51
N ARG A 53 5.98 11.51 4.68
CA ARG A 53 5.26 10.25 4.95
C ARG A 53 3.75 10.44 4.88
N HIS A 54 3.25 11.57 5.40
CA HIS A 54 1.83 11.90 5.32
C HIS A 54 1.39 12.09 3.86
N LEU A 55 2.15 12.82 3.06
CA LEU A 55 1.85 13.03 1.64
C LEU A 55 1.79 11.70 0.89
N ILE A 56 2.79 10.84 1.07
CA ILE A 56 2.83 9.50 0.45
C ILE A 56 1.61 8.67 0.85
N ARG A 57 1.24 8.66 2.13
CA ARG A 57 0.07 7.91 2.59
C ARG A 57 -1.22 8.48 2.01
N ALA A 58 -1.36 9.81 2.02
CA ALA A 58 -2.56 10.48 1.53
C ALA A 58 -2.79 10.24 0.02
N THR A 59 -1.71 10.13 -0.77
CA THR A 59 -1.80 9.86 -2.21
C THR A 59 -2.06 8.38 -2.52
N LEU A 60 -1.42 7.45 -1.81
CA LEU A 60 -1.57 6.01 -2.08
C LEU A 60 -2.84 5.39 -1.49
N LYS A 61 -3.28 5.85 -0.31
CA LYS A 61 -4.46 5.31 0.41
C LYS A 61 -5.72 5.20 -0.46
N PRO A 62 -6.15 6.23 -1.22
CA PRO A 62 -7.37 6.10 -2.03
C PRO A 62 -7.24 5.07 -3.15
N ILE A 63 -6.04 4.82 -3.68
CA ILE A 63 -5.82 3.78 -4.70
C ILE A 63 -5.89 2.40 -4.06
N GLN A 64 -5.28 2.24 -2.88
CA GLN A 64 -5.33 1.00 -2.10
C GLN A 64 -6.76 0.66 -1.66
N GLU A 65 -7.54 1.63 -1.19
CA GLU A 65 -8.94 1.43 -0.83
C GLU A 65 -9.78 0.98 -2.03
N LYS A 66 -9.54 1.55 -3.21
CA LYS A 66 -10.21 1.11 -4.45
C LYS A 66 -9.84 -0.33 -4.81
N LEU A 67 -8.57 -0.71 -4.66
CA LEU A 67 -8.12 -2.09 -4.91
C LEU A 67 -8.83 -3.08 -3.99
N VAL A 68 -8.91 -2.78 -2.69
CA VAL A 68 -9.63 -3.65 -1.71
C VAL A 68 -11.09 -3.83 -2.12
N VAL A 69 -11.79 -2.75 -2.49
CA VAL A 69 -13.19 -2.84 -2.92
C VAL A 69 -13.35 -3.66 -4.21
N LEU A 70 -12.40 -3.53 -5.15
CA LEU A 70 -12.40 -4.34 -6.37
C LEU A 70 -12.14 -5.82 -6.06
N GLU A 71 -11.21 -6.12 -5.17
CA GLU A 71 -10.88 -7.49 -4.74
C GLU A 71 -12.07 -8.16 -4.03
N GLU A 72 -12.73 -7.45 -3.12
CA GLU A 72 -13.97 -7.94 -2.48
C GLU A 72 -15.04 -8.25 -3.52
N ARG A 73 -15.24 -7.35 -4.48
CA ARG A 73 -16.25 -7.52 -5.53
C ARG A 73 -15.93 -8.69 -6.46
N ILE A 74 -14.66 -8.88 -6.81
CA ILE A 74 -14.18 -10.02 -7.59
C ILE A 74 -14.45 -11.31 -6.80
N SER A 75 -14.05 -11.36 -5.53
CA SER A 75 -14.24 -12.54 -4.68
C SER A 75 -15.72 -12.95 -4.58
N ASP A 76 -16.62 -11.99 -4.43
CA ASP A 76 -18.06 -12.28 -4.37
C ASP A 76 -18.63 -12.80 -5.70
N LEU A 77 -18.16 -12.26 -6.83
CA LEU A 77 -18.55 -12.77 -8.14
C LEU A 77 -17.95 -14.14 -8.44
N GLU A 78 -16.73 -14.43 -8.00
CA GLU A 78 -16.12 -15.76 -8.11
C GLU A 78 -16.90 -16.80 -7.32
N LYS A 79 -17.33 -16.47 -6.09
CA LYS A 79 -18.22 -17.34 -5.30
C LYS A 79 -19.51 -17.59 -6.05
N ARG A 80 -20.13 -16.53 -6.59
CA ARG A 80 -21.38 -16.66 -7.35
C ARG A 80 -21.19 -17.49 -8.62
N GLN A 81 -20.08 -17.31 -9.33
CA GLN A 81 -19.72 -18.11 -10.49
C GLN A 81 -19.66 -19.60 -10.12
N LYS A 82 -18.98 -19.92 -9.01
CA LYS A 82 -18.84 -21.31 -8.54
C LYS A 82 -20.18 -21.93 -8.11
N GLU A 83 -21.05 -21.16 -7.47
CA GLU A 83 -22.43 -21.58 -7.18
C GLU A 83 -23.20 -21.90 -8.46
N LEU A 84 -23.14 -21.01 -9.46
CA LEU A 84 -23.79 -21.21 -10.75
C LEU A 84 -23.22 -22.41 -11.51
N GLU A 85 -21.91 -22.63 -11.48
CA GLU A 85 -21.27 -23.83 -12.05
C GLU A 85 -21.76 -25.11 -11.39
N THR A 86 -21.92 -25.09 -10.07
CA THR A 86 -22.48 -26.23 -9.33
C THR A 86 -23.93 -26.49 -9.74
N ILE A 87 -24.76 -25.44 -9.86
CA ILE A 87 -26.15 -25.55 -10.30
C ILE A 87 -26.24 -26.04 -11.75
N LEU A 88 -25.43 -25.49 -12.66
CA LEU A 88 -25.39 -25.84 -14.08
C LEU A 88 -24.76 -27.22 -14.35
N SER A 89 -24.04 -27.79 -13.37
CA SER A 89 -23.53 -29.17 -13.47
C SER A 89 -24.62 -30.23 -13.26
N ASP A 90 -25.77 -29.87 -12.68
CA ASP A 90 -26.90 -30.76 -12.49
C ASP A 90 -27.75 -30.88 -13.77
N PRO A 91 -27.83 -32.08 -14.41
CA PRO A 91 -28.67 -32.31 -15.58
C PRO A 91 -30.16 -32.03 -15.34
N GLY A 92 -30.63 -32.12 -14.08
CA GLY A 92 -32.01 -31.86 -13.70
C GLY A 92 -32.47 -30.42 -13.96
N ILE A 93 -31.55 -29.45 -13.90
CA ILE A 93 -31.84 -28.03 -14.14
C ILE A 93 -32.20 -27.76 -15.61
N PHE A 94 -31.67 -28.53 -16.54
CA PHE A 94 -32.00 -28.39 -17.97
C PHE A 94 -33.39 -28.94 -18.33
N SER A 95 -34.02 -29.69 -17.43
CA SER A 95 -35.41 -30.13 -17.61
C SER A 95 -36.41 -29.00 -17.41
N ASP A 96 -36.04 -27.96 -16.66
CA ASP A 96 -36.87 -26.77 -16.41
C ASP A 96 -36.56 -25.68 -17.47
N LYS A 97 -37.37 -25.66 -18.53
CA LYS A 97 -37.21 -24.79 -19.72
C LYS A 97 -37.18 -23.29 -19.40
N ASN A 98 -37.71 -22.88 -18.25
CA ASN A 98 -37.72 -21.48 -17.83
C ASN A 98 -36.48 -21.10 -16.99
N LYS A 99 -35.93 -22.03 -16.20
CA LYS A 99 -34.82 -21.73 -15.27
C LYS A 99 -33.45 -21.91 -15.90
N SER A 100 -33.29 -22.92 -16.76
CA SER A 100 -32.03 -23.18 -17.47
C SER A 100 -31.46 -21.94 -18.19
N PRO A 101 -32.22 -21.20 -19.02
CA PRO A 101 -31.69 -20.00 -19.68
C PRO A 101 -31.39 -18.85 -18.72
N LEU A 102 -32.09 -18.74 -17.59
CA LEU A 102 -31.82 -17.70 -16.57
C LEU A 102 -30.44 -17.91 -15.93
N PHE A 103 -30.13 -19.13 -15.48
CA PHE A 103 -28.83 -19.45 -14.89
C PHE A 103 -27.68 -19.32 -15.90
N LEU A 104 -27.90 -19.71 -17.16
CA LEU A 104 -26.91 -19.54 -18.22
C LEU A 104 -26.62 -18.07 -18.52
N ASN A 105 -27.64 -17.22 -18.55
CA ASN A 105 -27.47 -15.79 -18.74
C ASN A 105 -26.76 -15.15 -17.53
N GLU A 106 -27.17 -15.48 -16.32
CA GLU A 106 -26.50 -15.01 -15.11
C GLU A 106 -25.03 -15.41 -15.07
N TYR A 107 -24.72 -16.66 -15.44
CA TYR A 107 -23.34 -17.15 -15.52
C TYR A 107 -22.50 -16.36 -16.54
N LYS A 108 -23.06 -16.07 -17.72
CA LYS A 108 -22.38 -15.23 -18.72
C LYS A 108 -22.12 -13.83 -18.19
N GLU A 109 -23.13 -13.19 -17.59
CA GLU A 109 -22.99 -11.85 -17.02
C GLU A 109 -21.94 -11.80 -15.90
N VAL A 110 -21.91 -12.81 -15.02
CA VAL A 110 -20.92 -12.90 -13.94
C VAL A 110 -19.51 -13.01 -14.52
N ARG A 111 -19.31 -13.83 -15.56
CA ARG A 111 -18.01 -13.95 -16.24
C ARG A 111 -17.58 -12.66 -16.92
N GLU A 112 -18.48 -11.98 -17.62
CA GLU A 112 -18.20 -10.70 -18.27
C GLU A 112 -17.82 -9.64 -17.22
N LYS A 113 -18.57 -9.55 -16.12
CA LYS A 113 -18.29 -8.63 -15.01
C LYS A 113 -16.96 -8.96 -14.34
N LEU A 114 -16.60 -10.24 -14.19
CA LEU A 114 -15.30 -10.64 -13.64
C LEU A 114 -14.15 -10.18 -14.53
N ILE A 115 -14.24 -10.40 -15.85
CA ILE A 115 -13.22 -9.93 -16.80
C ILE A 115 -13.06 -8.41 -16.71
N GLU A 116 -14.17 -7.67 -16.68
CA GLU A 116 -14.14 -6.21 -16.54
C GLU A 116 -13.49 -5.77 -15.23
N LEU A 117 -13.84 -6.40 -14.10
CA LEU A 117 -13.32 -6.02 -12.79
C LEU A 117 -11.85 -6.37 -12.63
N ILE A 118 -11.40 -7.50 -13.18
CA ILE A 118 -9.97 -7.86 -13.22
C ILE A 118 -9.20 -6.81 -14.01
N ALA A 119 -9.67 -6.41 -15.20
CA ALA A 119 -9.01 -5.37 -15.99
C ALA A 119 -8.97 -4.01 -15.24
N ARG A 120 -10.04 -3.67 -14.50
CA ARG A 120 -10.06 -2.47 -13.65
C ARG A 120 -9.09 -2.57 -12.47
N TRP A 121 -8.96 -3.76 -11.87
CA TRP A 121 -8.01 -4.01 -10.80
C TRP A 121 -6.57 -3.89 -11.30
N GLU A 122 -6.25 -4.49 -12.45
CA GLU A 122 -4.94 -4.37 -13.11
C GLU A 122 -4.59 -2.90 -13.36
N PHE A 123 -5.52 -2.14 -13.93
CA PHE A 123 -5.32 -0.71 -14.16
C PHE A 123 -5.11 0.09 -12.86
N ALA A 124 -5.84 -0.23 -11.79
CA ALA A 124 -5.67 0.41 -10.49
C ALA A 124 -4.30 0.04 -9.86
N GLN A 125 -3.82 -1.18 -10.09
CA GLN A 125 -2.51 -1.62 -9.63
C GLN A 125 -1.38 -0.90 -10.39
N ASP A 126 -1.50 -0.77 -11.70
CA ASP A 126 -0.57 0.00 -12.53
C ASP A 126 -0.51 1.48 -12.10
N GLN A 127 -1.67 2.06 -11.78
CA GLN A 127 -1.73 3.41 -11.21
C GLN A 127 -1.02 3.50 -9.86
N LEU A 128 -1.19 2.51 -8.99
CA LEU A 128 -0.52 2.47 -7.69
C LEU A 128 1.01 2.44 -7.87
N GLU A 129 1.51 1.57 -8.75
CA GLU A 129 2.94 1.46 -9.05
C GLU A 129 3.51 2.73 -9.69
N SER A 130 2.78 3.32 -10.63
CA SER A 130 3.15 4.58 -11.28
C SER A 130 3.20 5.73 -10.27
N THR A 131 2.24 5.77 -9.33
CA THR A 131 2.19 6.77 -8.27
C THR A 131 3.35 6.58 -7.29
N LYS A 132 3.68 5.35 -6.90
CA LYS A 132 4.84 5.03 -6.07
C LYS A 132 6.14 5.51 -6.74
N ARG A 133 6.33 5.18 -8.02
CA ARG A 133 7.47 5.62 -8.82
C ARG A 133 7.60 7.14 -8.88
N GLY A 134 6.47 7.86 -9.07
CA GLY A 134 6.44 9.32 -9.06
C GLY A 134 6.77 9.94 -7.69
N LEU A 135 6.47 9.24 -6.59
CA LEU A 135 6.82 9.64 -5.23
C LEU A 135 8.26 9.24 -4.82
N GLY A 136 8.96 8.49 -5.67
CA GLY A 136 10.32 8.03 -5.44
C GLY A 136 10.41 6.97 -4.34
N ILE A 137 9.43 6.09 -4.27
CA ILE A 137 9.35 4.92 -3.37
C ILE A 137 9.09 3.66 -4.18
#